data_AF-A0A829PUU1-F1
#
_entry.id   AF-A0A829PUU1-F1
#
_cell.length_a   1.000
_cell.length_b   1.000
_cell.length_c   1.000
_cell.angle_alpha   90.00
_cell.angle_beta   90.00
_cell.angle_gamma   90.00
#
_symmetry.space_group_name_H-M   'P 1'
#
loop_
_entity.id
_entity.type
_entity.pdbx_description
1 polymer ?
#
loop_
_entity_poly.entity_id
_entity_poly.type
_entity_poly.pdbx_seq_one_letter_code
_entity_poly.pdbx_strand_id
1 'polypeptide(L)'
;MSQITYNHGEIDALVADVKGIINKFQAGLEELQHDIQPLVQQAEGQEATAYQEYQKAWHQSAEDLNQILTQLNAKVDQGNQDAQHTDQSAAGAWHH
;
A
#
# COMPACT_ATOMS: atom_id res chain seq x y z
N MET A 1 -2.15 21.27 26.44
CA MET A 1 -1.31 21.39 25.22
C MET A 1 -0.80 20.03 24.70
N SER A 2 -1.21 18.90 25.25
CA SER A 2 -0.64 17.58 24.88
C SER A 2 -1.37 16.86 23.73
N GLN A 3 -2.64 17.20 23.49
CA GLN A 3 -3.52 16.46 22.56
C GLN A 3 -3.26 16.83 21.09
N ILE A 4 -2.92 18.09 20.81
CA ILE A 4 -2.52 18.55 19.46
C ILE A 4 -1.17 17.91 19.06
N THR A 5 -0.25 17.77 20.01
CA THR A 5 1.08 17.18 19.78
C THR A 5 1.02 15.66 19.56
N TYR A 6 0.12 14.96 20.27
CA TYR A 6 -0.13 13.53 20.06
C TYR A 6 -0.67 13.24 18.65
N ASN A 7 -1.68 14.02 18.23
CA ASN A 7 -2.32 13.88 16.91
C ASN A 7 -1.36 14.14 15.74
N HIS A 8 -0.41 15.08 15.89
CA HIS A 8 0.62 15.31 14.85
C HIS A 8 1.55 14.10 14.66
N GLY A 9 1.94 13.43 15.75
CA GLY A 9 2.84 12.26 15.66
C GLY A 9 2.22 11.06 14.98
N GLU A 10 0.91 10.83 15.18
CA GLU A 10 0.16 9.75 14.53
C GLU A 10 -0.07 10.01 13.03
N ILE A 11 -0.35 11.27 12.66
CA ILE A 11 -0.47 11.66 11.25
C ILE A 11 0.88 11.54 10.53
N ASP A 12 1.98 11.95 11.16
CA ASP A 12 3.33 11.82 10.58
C ASP A 12 3.71 10.33 10.38
N ALA A 13 3.35 9.46 11.33
CA ALA A 13 3.55 8.01 11.20
C ALA A 13 2.71 7.41 10.06
N LEU A 14 1.44 7.80 9.94
CA LEU A 14 0.58 7.40 8.83
C LEU A 14 1.14 7.86 7.48
N VAL A 15 1.61 9.10 7.38
CA VAL A 15 2.23 9.63 6.16
C VAL A 15 3.51 8.86 5.80
N ALA A 16 4.33 8.49 6.78
CA ALA A 16 5.51 7.66 6.56
C ALA A 16 5.15 6.25 6.06
N ASP A 17 4.12 5.63 6.65
CA ASP A 17 3.63 4.32 6.23
C ASP A 17 3.06 4.36 4.80
N VAL A 18 2.23 5.37 4.48
CA VAL A 18 1.69 5.58 3.12
C VAL A 18 2.82 5.75 2.11
N LYS A 19 3.87 6.53 2.43
CA LYS A 19 5.05 6.67 1.57
C LYS A 19 5.78 5.34 1.38
N GLY A 20 5.95 4.55 2.43
CA GLY A 20 6.56 3.22 2.35
C GLY A 20 5.78 2.27 1.45
N ILE A 21 4.45 2.31 1.55
CA ILE A 21 3.52 1.52 0.72
C ILE A 21 3.60 1.97 -0.74
N ILE A 22 3.57 3.28 -1.02
CA ILE A 22 3.69 3.83 -2.38
C ILE A 22 5.01 3.40 -3.04
N ASN A 23 6.12 3.38 -2.29
CA ASN A 23 7.40 2.91 -2.82
C ASN A 23 7.37 1.42 -3.16
N LYS A 24 6.75 0.59 -2.31
CA LYS A 24 6.58 -0.84 -2.60
C LYS A 24 5.68 -1.08 -3.81
N PHE A 25 4.62 -0.27 -3.96
CA PHE A 25 3.74 -0.32 -5.12
C PHE A 25 4.49 0.01 -6.42
N GLN A 26 5.31 1.07 -6.41
CA GLN A 26 6.17 1.42 -7.56
C GLN A 26 7.16 0.30 -7.89
N ALA A 27 7.83 -0.25 -6.88
CA ALA A 27 8.76 -1.37 -7.07
C ALA A 27 8.08 -2.61 -7.68
N GLY A 28 6.87 -2.96 -7.21
CA GLY A 28 6.11 -4.08 -7.77
C GLY A 28 5.68 -3.83 -9.23
N LEU A 29 5.35 -2.59 -9.61
CA LEU A 29 5.07 -2.24 -11.00
C LEU A 29 6.33 -2.28 -11.88
N GLU A 30 7.47 -1.84 -11.37
CA GLU A 30 8.76 -1.89 -12.08
C GLU A 30 9.22 -3.34 -12.30
N GLU A 31 9.10 -4.19 -11.28
CA GLU A 31 9.42 -5.62 -11.36
C GLU A 31 8.52 -6.30 -12.40
N LEU A 32 7.21 -6.03 -12.35
CA LEU A 32 6.24 -6.55 -13.32
C LEU A 32 6.57 -6.12 -14.75
N GLN A 33 7.02 -4.88 -14.94
CA GLN A 33 7.46 -4.35 -16.24
C GLN A 33 8.78 -4.98 -16.72
N HIS A 34 9.68 -5.29 -15.80
CA HIS A 34 10.94 -5.97 -16.09
C HIS A 34 10.70 -7.43 -16.52
N ASP A 35 9.84 -8.14 -15.80
CA ASP A 35 9.58 -9.56 -16.02
C ASP A 35 8.81 -9.83 -17.33
N ILE A 36 7.89 -8.94 -17.73
CA ILE A 36 7.16 -9.02 -19.00
C ILE A 36 8.04 -8.73 -20.23
N GLN A 37 9.09 -7.91 -20.11
CA GLN A 37 9.92 -7.49 -21.25
C GLN A 37 10.51 -8.66 -22.08
N PRO A 38 11.24 -9.63 -21.47
CA PRO A 38 11.80 -10.75 -22.22
C PRO A 38 10.72 -11.68 -22.77
N LEU A 39 9.57 -11.76 -22.09
CA LEU A 39 8.45 -12.64 -22.48
C LEU A 39 7.70 -12.09 -23.70
N VAL A 40 7.57 -10.77 -23.84
CA VAL A 40 7.04 -10.13 -25.06
C VAL A 40 7.92 -10.46 -26.26
N GLN A 41 9.24 -10.36 -26.09
CA GLN A 41 10.22 -10.69 -27.14
C GLN A 41 10.20 -12.18 -27.51
N GLN A 42 9.93 -13.06 -26.53
CA GLN A 42 9.91 -14.51 -26.75
C GLN A 42 8.56 -15.05 -27.25
N ALA A 43 7.44 -14.42 -26.87
CA ALA A 43 6.10 -14.77 -27.36
C ALA A 43 5.91 -14.49 -28.86
N GLU A 44 6.65 -13.53 -29.42
CA GLU A 44 6.77 -13.31 -30.87
C GLU A 44 7.39 -14.53 -31.61
N GLY A 45 8.03 -15.46 -30.88
CA GLY A 45 8.76 -16.62 -31.41
C GLY A 45 8.22 -18.03 -31.08
N GLN A 46 7.10 -18.17 -30.35
CA GLN A 46 6.46 -19.43 -29.87
C GLN A 46 7.09 -20.09 -28.63
N GLU A 47 6.24 -20.50 -27.66
CA GLU A 47 6.27 -21.70 -26.78
C GLU A 47 5.23 -21.55 -25.63
N ALA A 48 4.43 -22.59 -25.33
CA ALA A 48 3.36 -22.52 -24.31
C ALA A 48 3.87 -22.45 -22.86
N THR A 49 5.09 -22.92 -22.60
CA THR A 49 5.68 -22.97 -21.26
C THR A 49 6.10 -21.59 -20.77
N ALA A 50 6.69 -20.76 -21.63
CA ALA A 50 7.03 -19.37 -21.31
C ALA A 50 5.78 -18.55 -20.92
N TYR A 51 4.65 -18.85 -21.56
CA TYR A 51 3.36 -18.24 -21.23
C TYR A 51 2.81 -18.67 -19.86
N GLN A 52 3.07 -19.91 -19.43
CA GLN A 52 2.68 -20.38 -18.08
C GLN A 52 3.51 -19.71 -16.99
N GLU A 53 4.82 -19.53 -17.21
CA GLU A 53 5.69 -18.79 -16.29
C GLU A 53 5.29 -17.31 -16.21
N TYR A 54 4.96 -16.68 -17.35
CA TYR A 54 4.34 -15.35 -17.40
C TYR A 54 3.10 -15.25 -16.51
N GLN A 55 2.15 -16.17 -16.71
CA GLN A 55 0.90 -16.16 -15.97
C GLN A 55 1.14 -16.24 -14.46
N LYS A 56 2.12 -17.05 -14.04
CA LYS A 56 2.49 -17.19 -12.62
C LYS A 56 3.12 -15.91 -12.05
N ALA A 57 4.09 -15.31 -12.73
CA ALA A 57 4.74 -14.07 -12.29
C ALA A 57 3.73 -12.91 -12.18
N TRP A 58 2.84 -12.79 -13.16
CA TRP A 58 1.75 -11.82 -13.14
C TRP A 58 0.80 -12.03 -11.95
N HIS A 59 0.39 -13.28 -11.70
CA HIS A 59 -0.46 -13.60 -10.55
C HIS A 59 0.22 -13.27 -9.22
N GLN A 60 1.51 -13.57 -9.07
CA GLN A 60 2.27 -13.24 -7.87
C GLN A 60 2.34 -11.73 -7.64
N SER A 61 2.68 -10.97 -8.68
CA SER A 61 2.73 -9.50 -8.59
C SER A 61 1.36 -8.90 -8.25
N ALA A 62 0.28 -9.44 -8.83
CA ALA A 62 -1.08 -9.01 -8.50
C ALA A 62 -1.45 -9.33 -7.04
N GLU A 63 -0.99 -10.45 -6.49
CA GLU A 63 -1.18 -10.80 -5.09
C GLU A 63 -0.44 -9.84 -4.15
N ASP A 64 0.83 -9.55 -4.45
CA ASP A 64 1.67 -8.63 -3.68
C ASP A 64 1.06 -7.20 -3.70
N LEU A 65 0.57 -6.75 -4.86
CA LEU A 65 -0.14 -5.47 -5.00
C LEU A 65 -1.42 -5.44 -4.15
N ASN A 66 -2.22 -6.52 -4.16
CA ASN A 66 -3.42 -6.63 -3.33
C ASN A 66 -3.09 -6.58 -1.83
N GLN A 67 -2.00 -7.22 -1.41
CA GLN A 67 -1.54 -7.18 -0.01
C GLN A 67 -1.12 -5.77 0.41
N ILE A 68 -0.42 -5.04 -0.46
CA ILE A 68 -0.01 -3.64 -0.22
C ILE A 68 -1.25 -2.74 -0.10
N LEU A 69 -2.22 -2.87 -1.01
CA LEU A 69 -3.48 -2.11 -0.95
C LEU A 69 -4.28 -2.43 0.32
N THR A 70 -4.29 -3.69 0.75
CA THR A 70 -4.96 -4.09 2.01
C THR A 70 -4.29 -3.45 3.23
N GLN A 71 -2.96 -3.43 3.26
CA GLN A 71 -2.21 -2.75 4.32
C GLN A 71 -2.47 -1.24 4.33
N LEU A 72 -2.58 -0.61 3.16
CA LEU A 72 -2.90 0.81 3.05
C LEU A 72 -4.29 1.12 3.62
N ASN A 73 -5.31 0.37 3.22
CA ASN A 73 -6.67 0.56 3.73
C ASN A 73 -6.71 0.40 5.26
N ALA A 74 -6.05 -0.62 5.80
CA ALA A 74 -5.99 -0.83 7.25
C ALA A 74 -5.32 0.35 7.98
N LYS A 75 -4.25 0.92 7.42
CA LYS A 75 -3.56 2.08 7.98
C LYS A 75 -4.42 3.35 7.94
N VAL A 76 -5.12 3.58 6.84
CA VAL A 76 -6.07 4.71 6.71
C VAL A 76 -7.23 4.57 7.69
N ASP A 77 -7.80 3.37 7.83
CA ASP A 77 -8.87 3.08 8.78
C ASP A 77 -8.41 3.30 10.23
N GLN A 78 -7.20 2.88 10.57
CA GLN A 78 -6.61 3.11 11.88
C GLN A 78 -6.43 4.62 12.14
N GLY A 79 -5.88 5.38 11.19
CA GLY A 79 -5.76 6.84 11.32
C GLY A 79 -7.11 7.54 11.48
N ASN A 80 -8.16 7.08 10.80
CA ASN A 80 -9.51 7.60 10.96
C ASN A 80 -10.09 7.32 12.35
N GLN A 81 -9.85 6.11 12.91
CA GLN A 81 -10.31 5.76 14.26
C GLN A 81 -9.60 6.60 15.34
N ASP A 82 -8.29 6.77 15.21
CA ASP A 82 -7.48 7.55 16.15
C ASP A 82 -7.89 9.04 16.14
N ALA A 83 -8.16 9.60 14.95
CA ALA A 83 -8.69 10.95 14.80
C ALA A 83 -10.08 11.10 15.44
N GLN A 84 -11.00 10.16 15.20
CA GLN A 84 -12.35 10.19 15.79
C GLN A 84 -12.34 10.06 17.31
N HIS A 85 -11.50 9.20 17.88
CA HIS A 85 -11.37 9.04 19.33
C HIS A 85 -10.78 10.29 19.99
N THR A 86 -9.83 10.94 19.31
CA THR A 86 -9.25 12.21 19.74
C THR A 86 -10.28 13.34 19.70
N ASP A 87 -11.08 13.44 18.64
CA ASP A 87 -12.15 14.44 18.51
C ASP A 87 -13.22 14.27 19.60
N GLN A 88 -13.64 13.03 19.89
CA GLN A 88 -14.60 12.76 20.98
C GLN A 88 -14.04 13.12 22.35
N SER A 89 -12.78 12.77 22.61
CA SER A 89 -12.10 13.07 23.88
C SER A 89 -11.86 14.57 24.05
N ALA A 90 -11.51 15.27 22.96
CA ALA A 90 -11.38 16.72 22.94
C ALA A 90 -12.74 17.38 23.17
N ALA A 91 -13.78 17.00 22.43
CA ALA A 91 -15.13 17.54 22.57
C ALA A 91 -15.72 17.36 23.98
N GLY A 92 -15.41 16.25 24.66
CA GLY A 92 -15.75 16.03 26.07
C GLY A 92 -15.00 16.95 27.05
N ALA A 93 -13.77 17.36 26.72
CA ALA A 93 -12.95 18.24 27.56
C ALA A 93 -13.34 19.72 27.52
N TRP A 94 -14.10 20.17 26.50
CA TRP A 94 -14.62 21.56 26.41
C TRP A 94 -16.00 21.73 27.02
N HIS A 95 -16.63 20.66 27.52
CA HIS A 95 -17.95 20.69 28.16
C HIS A 95 -17.90 20.72 29.70
N HIS A 96 -16.71 20.98 30.26
CA HIS A 96 -16.44 21.10 31.70
C HIS A 96 -15.45 22.24 31.96
#